data_AF-A0A0B4BQY0-F1
#
_entry.id   AF-A0A0B4BQY0-F1
#
_cell.length_a   1.000
_cell.length_b   1.000
_cell.length_c   1.000
_cell.angle_alpha   90.00
_cell.angle_beta   90.00
_cell.angle_gamma   90.00
#
_symmetry.space_group_name_H-M   'P 1'
#
loop_
_entity.id
_entity.type
_entity.pdbx_description
1 polymer ?
#
loop_
_entity_poly.entity_id
_entity_poly.type
_entity_poly.pdbx_seq_one_letter_code
_entity_poly.pdbx_strand_id
1 'polypeptide(L)'
;MFQRFSATQLATGSILIALAVTGLKVAAWMLTGSVALLSDALESFVNIGGAVIAWFAVRYAQRPADDGHPYGHHKAEYFSAVAEGIMIVIAAVVILHEAVNAFGRAAVADWGTAGLLVNALAMVLNLAWARVLLAAGGRLKSPALSAGGRHLMSDVWTSAGVLAGLVLALASGWTVLDPLLALLVAVNILREGWLVIASSVNGLMDTAAPEAERRKIEEIIHRMGSGALQVHDLKTRRAGQALFIEFHMVVDGAMTVRASHGICDLIEIALRDALPEAQVVIHVEPEHKLEPAGIKPR
;
A
#
# COMPACT_ATOMS: atom_id res chain seq x y z
N MET A 1 5.16 0.04 -30.12
CA MET A 1 3.91 -0.72 -30.31
C MET A 1 2.87 -0.49 -29.19
N PHE A 2 3.25 -0.33 -27.92
CA PHE A 2 2.30 -0.12 -26.79
C PHE A 2 1.70 1.30 -26.63
N GLN A 3 1.82 2.18 -27.63
CA GLN A 3 1.45 3.60 -27.52
C GLN A 3 -0.06 3.89 -27.62
N ARG A 4 -0.90 2.90 -27.97
CA ARG A 4 -2.34 3.11 -28.26
C ARG A 4 -3.31 2.66 -27.17
N PHE A 5 -2.83 2.06 -26.09
CA PHE A 5 -3.73 1.49 -25.09
C PHE A 5 -4.24 2.53 -24.08
N SER A 6 -5.55 2.50 -23.83
CA SER A 6 -6.20 3.26 -22.76
C SER A 6 -5.92 2.65 -21.39
N ALA A 7 -6.11 3.42 -20.32
CA ALA A 7 -5.92 2.92 -18.95
C ALA A 7 -6.79 1.69 -18.65
N THR A 8 -8.02 1.65 -19.16
CA THR A 8 -8.93 0.51 -19.02
C THR A 8 -8.40 -0.72 -19.75
N GLN A 9 -7.88 -0.57 -20.98
CA GLN A 9 -7.27 -1.69 -21.71
C GLN A 9 -6.03 -2.24 -21.01
N LEU A 10 -5.22 -1.37 -20.40
CA LEU A 10 -4.07 -1.78 -19.59
C LEU A 10 -4.50 -2.47 -18.28
N ALA A 11 -5.57 -2.03 -17.64
CA ALA A 11 -6.12 -2.70 -16.47
C ALA A 11 -6.62 -4.12 -16.80
N THR A 12 -7.42 -4.27 -17.87
CA THR A 12 -7.88 -5.59 -18.34
C THR A 12 -6.70 -6.48 -18.76
N GLY A 13 -5.72 -5.91 -19.46
CA GLY A 13 -4.49 -6.62 -19.82
C GLY A 13 -3.72 -7.13 -18.60
N SER A 14 -3.72 -6.37 -17.51
CA SER A 14 -3.05 -6.76 -16.26
C SER A 14 -3.69 -7.99 -15.62
N ILE A 15 -5.01 -8.10 -15.66
CA ILE A 15 -5.72 -9.29 -15.17
C ILE A 15 -5.35 -10.52 -16.01
N LEU A 16 -5.37 -10.39 -17.34
CA LEU A 16 -5.02 -11.50 -18.23
C LEU A 16 -3.58 -11.96 -18.05
N ILE A 17 -2.63 -11.02 -17.94
CA ILE A 17 -1.23 -11.34 -17.68
C ILE A 17 -1.06 -11.97 -16.30
N ALA A 18 -1.71 -11.45 -15.26
CA ALA A 18 -1.64 -12.04 -13.92
C ALA A 18 -2.16 -13.48 -13.88
N LEU A 19 -3.28 -13.77 -14.55
CA LEU A 19 -3.82 -15.13 -14.68
C LEU A 19 -2.86 -16.05 -15.45
N ALA A 20 -2.31 -15.58 -16.56
CA ALA A 20 -1.34 -16.34 -17.36
C ALA A 20 -0.06 -16.64 -16.57
N VAL A 21 0.51 -15.64 -15.90
CA VAL A 21 1.72 -15.77 -15.07
C VAL A 21 1.47 -16.72 -13.91
N THR A 22 0.33 -16.60 -13.22
CA THR A 22 -0.05 -17.52 -12.13
C THR A 22 -0.15 -18.95 -12.64
N GLY A 23 -0.79 -19.17 -13.79
CA GLY A 23 -0.86 -20.48 -14.43
C GLY A 23 0.52 -21.06 -14.76
N LEU A 24 1.44 -20.23 -15.28
CA LEU A 24 2.82 -20.64 -15.55
C LEU A 24 3.58 -20.99 -14.28
N LYS A 25 3.48 -20.20 -13.20
CA LYS A 25 4.14 -20.49 -11.93
C LYS A 25 3.63 -21.78 -11.31
N VAL A 26 2.32 -22.02 -11.33
CA VAL A 26 1.72 -23.28 -10.88
C VAL A 26 2.22 -24.46 -11.71
N ALA A 27 2.28 -24.30 -13.04
CA ALA A 27 2.84 -25.34 -13.91
C ALA A 27 4.32 -25.61 -13.61
N ALA A 28 5.13 -24.57 -13.42
CA ALA A 28 6.55 -24.71 -13.06
C ALA A 28 6.73 -25.46 -11.73
N TRP A 29 5.92 -25.15 -10.73
CA TRP A 29 5.89 -25.90 -9.47
C TRP A 29 5.50 -27.37 -9.67
N MET A 30 4.40 -27.64 -10.38
CA MET A 30 3.94 -29.03 -10.61
C MET A 30 4.95 -29.87 -11.40
N LEU A 31 5.68 -29.26 -12.33
CA LEU A 31 6.69 -29.95 -13.14
C LEU A 31 7.99 -30.27 -12.38
N THR A 32 8.29 -29.52 -11.31
CA THR A 32 9.57 -29.64 -10.58
C THR A 32 9.44 -30.22 -9.18
N GLY A 33 8.27 -30.07 -8.55
CA GLY A 33 8.06 -30.34 -7.13
C GLY A 33 8.84 -29.41 -6.20
N SER A 34 9.44 -28.31 -6.71
CA SER A 34 10.28 -27.41 -5.92
C SER A 34 9.47 -26.60 -4.91
N VAL A 35 9.95 -26.55 -3.68
CA VAL A 35 9.33 -25.75 -2.61
C VAL A 35 9.56 -24.25 -2.84
N ALA A 36 10.70 -23.85 -3.40
CA ALA A 36 10.91 -22.45 -3.72
C ALA A 36 10.02 -21.99 -4.91
N LEU A 37 9.75 -22.85 -5.89
CA LEU A 37 8.74 -22.54 -6.94
C LEU A 37 7.30 -22.56 -6.41
N LEU A 38 7.00 -23.37 -5.39
CA LEU A 38 5.72 -23.28 -4.66
C LEU A 38 5.55 -21.90 -4.02
N SER A 39 6.60 -21.34 -3.42
CA SER A 39 6.54 -20.02 -2.79
C SER A 39 6.17 -18.92 -3.78
N ASP A 40 6.77 -18.96 -4.97
CA ASP A 40 6.53 -18.01 -6.06
C ASP A 40 5.09 -18.11 -6.60
N ALA A 41 4.53 -19.33 -6.66
CA ALA A 41 3.14 -19.57 -7.04
C ALA A 41 2.14 -19.09 -5.98
N LEU A 42 2.39 -19.39 -4.70
CA LEU A 42 1.54 -18.95 -3.58
C LEU A 42 1.49 -17.42 -3.45
N GLU A 43 2.62 -16.75 -3.67
CA GLU A 43 2.69 -15.29 -3.72
C GLU A 43 1.72 -14.71 -4.77
N SER A 44 1.67 -15.31 -5.96
CA SER A 44 0.72 -14.86 -7.01
C SER A 44 -0.76 -15.05 -6.64
N PHE A 45 -1.10 -16.10 -5.88
CA PHE A 45 -2.47 -16.25 -5.35
C PHE A 45 -2.80 -15.17 -4.33
N VAL A 46 -1.86 -14.85 -3.42
CA VAL A 46 -2.04 -13.77 -2.45
C VAL A 46 -2.21 -12.43 -3.14
N ASN A 47 -1.41 -12.13 -4.16
CA ASN A 47 -1.52 -10.89 -4.93
C ASN A 47 -2.87 -10.76 -5.64
N ILE A 48 -3.39 -11.84 -6.25
CA ILE A 48 -4.73 -11.84 -6.87
C ILE A 48 -5.82 -11.64 -5.81
N GLY A 49 -5.75 -12.40 -4.71
CA GLY A 49 -6.72 -12.28 -3.61
C GLY A 49 -6.73 -10.88 -3.01
N GLY A 50 -5.54 -10.34 -2.70
CA GLY A 50 -5.34 -8.99 -2.17
C GLY A 50 -5.91 -7.92 -3.10
N ALA A 51 -5.63 -8.01 -4.41
CA ALA A 51 -6.18 -7.09 -5.40
C ALA A 51 -7.72 -7.11 -5.46
N VAL A 52 -8.35 -8.28 -5.34
CA VAL A 52 -9.81 -8.41 -5.31
C VAL A 52 -10.38 -7.77 -4.05
N ILE A 53 -9.83 -8.06 -2.87
CA ILE A 53 -10.29 -7.48 -1.60
C ILE A 53 -10.09 -5.96 -1.61
N ALA A 54 -8.94 -5.48 -2.08
CA ALA A 54 -8.63 -4.05 -2.20
C ALA A 54 -9.62 -3.34 -3.13
N TRP A 55 -9.98 -3.95 -4.26
CA TRP A 55 -10.98 -3.40 -5.16
C TRP A 55 -12.34 -3.22 -4.48
N PHE A 56 -12.82 -4.22 -3.75
CA PHE A 56 -14.06 -4.12 -2.98
C PHE A 56 -13.97 -3.06 -1.88
N ALA A 57 -12.85 -3.02 -1.15
CA ALA A 57 -12.65 -2.10 -0.04
C ALA A 57 -12.56 -0.65 -0.49
N VAL A 58 -11.85 -0.34 -1.58
CA VAL A 58 -11.83 1.01 -2.16
C VAL A 58 -13.23 1.42 -2.62
N ARG A 59 -13.97 0.52 -3.28
CA ARG A 59 -15.35 0.79 -3.72
C ARG A 59 -16.28 1.08 -2.55
N TYR A 60 -16.07 0.42 -1.42
CA TYR A 60 -16.83 0.63 -0.18
C TYR A 60 -16.39 1.91 0.55
N ALA A 61 -15.09 2.19 0.62
CA ALA A 61 -14.51 3.37 1.25
C ALA A 61 -14.91 4.69 0.57
N GLN A 62 -15.20 4.66 -0.73
CA GLN A 62 -15.70 5.79 -1.51
C GLN A 62 -17.18 6.12 -1.25
N ARG A 63 -17.89 5.31 -0.44
CA ARG A 63 -19.27 5.66 -0.06
C ARG A 63 -19.25 6.91 0.83
N PRO A 64 -20.15 7.87 0.60
CA PRO A 64 -20.27 9.04 1.46
C PRO A 64 -20.64 8.64 2.89
N ALA A 65 -20.53 9.58 3.82
CA ALA A 65 -21.02 9.41 5.18
C ALA A 65 -22.52 9.10 5.19
N ASP A 66 -22.93 8.23 6.11
CA ASP A 66 -24.32 7.88 6.38
C ASP A 66 -24.58 7.88 7.90
N ASP A 67 -25.83 7.62 8.30
CA ASP A 67 -26.22 7.66 9.72
C ASP A 67 -25.46 6.64 10.58
N GLY A 68 -25.00 5.53 9.98
CA GLY A 68 -24.18 4.53 10.67
C GLY A 68 -22.70 4.89 10.74
N HIS A 69 -22.22 5.68 9.77
CA HIS A 69 -20.82 6.11 9.64
C HIS A 69 -20.74 7.62 9.33
N PRO A 70 -20.93 8.50 10.33
CA PRO A 70 -20.97 9.96 10.13
C PRO A 70 -19.67 10.56 9.58
N TYR A 71 -18.54 9.88 9.77
CA TYR A 71 -17.23 10.28 9.25
C TYR A 71 -16.86 9.56 7.93
N GLY A 72 -17.80 8.82 7.34
CA GLY A 72 -17.59 8.05 6.12
C GLY A 72 -16.96 6.67 6.35
N HIS A 73 -16.72 5.98 5.23
CA HIS A 73 -16.27 4.58 5.20
C HIS A 73 -14.76 4.42 4.97
N HIS A 74 -14.00 5.50 5.09
CA HIS A 74 -12.61 5.56 4.61
C HIS A 74 -11.67 4.54 5.26
N LYS A 75 -11.94 4.12 6.51
CA LYS A 75 -11.12 3.11 7.21
C LYS A 75 -11.24 1.69 6.60
N ALA A 76 -12.20 1.44 5.71
CA ALA A 76 -12.36 0.13 5.06
C ALA A 76 -11.13 -0.32 4.27
N GLU A 77 -10.34 0.61 3.72
CA GLU A 77 -9.09 0.30 3.02
C GLU A 77 -8.07 -0.38 3.95
N TYR A 78 -7.98 0.05 5.23
CA TYR A 78 -7.07 -0.59 6.19
C TYR A 78 -7.48 -2.03 6.51
N PHE A 79 -8.78 -2.32 6.59
CA PHE A 79 -9.25 -3.69 6.79
C PHE A 79 -8.86 -4.62 5.64
N SER A 80 -8.89 -4.12 4.40
CA SER A 80 -8.41 -4.87 3.24
C SER A 80 -6.92 -5.19 3.35
N ALA A 81 -6.10 -4.21 3.72
CA ALA A 81 -4.67 -4.41 3.85
C ALA A 81 -4.33 -5.35 5.02
N VAL A 82 -5.09 -5.34 6.12
CA VAL A 82 -4.98 -6.35 7.18
C VAL A 82 -5.34 -7.75 6.66
N ALA A 83 -6.43 -7.88 5.89
CA ALA A 83 -6.82 -9.17 5.30
C ALA A 83 -5.78 -9.71 4.31
N GLU A 84 -5.20 -8.84 3.49
CA GLU A 84 -4.08 -9.15 2.60
C GLU A 84 -2.85 -9.61 3.40
N GLY A 85 -2.46 -8.86 4.43
CA GLY A 85 -1.37 -9.23 5.32
C GLY A 85 -1.58 -10.60 5.99
N ILE A 86 -2.82 -10.94 6.38
CA ILE A 86 -3.14 -12.27 6.90
C ILE A 86 -2.94 -13.35 5.82
N MET A 87 -3.37 -13.12 4.58
CA MET A 87 -3.14 -14.07 3.48
C MET A 87 -1.64 -14.28 3.22
N ILE A 88 -0.85 -13.20 3.26
CA ILE A 88 0.62 -13.26 3.15
C ILE A 88 1.20 -14.15 4.25
N VAL A 89 0.79 -13.93 5.51
CA VAL A 89 1.28 -14.73 6.66
C VAL A 89 0.87 -16.19 6.53
N ILE A 90 -0.36 -16.49 6.12
CA ILE A 90 -0.82 -17.87 5.90
C ILE A 90 0.03 -18.55 4.82
N ALA A 91 0.22 -17.88 3.67
CA ALA A 91 1.05 -18.41 2.59
C ALA A 91 2.48 -18.68 3.06
N ALA A 92 3.07 -17.75 3.82
CA ALA A 92 4.43 -17.91 4.32
C ALA A 92 4.56 -19.04 5.36
N VAL A 93 3.56 -19.26 6.21
CA VAL A 93 3.52 -20.41 7.14
C VAL A 93 3.42 -21.73 6.36
N VAL A 94 2.62 -21.79 5.28
CA VAL A 94 2.54 -22.96 4.40
C VAL A 94 3.90 -23.24 3.74
N ILE A 95 4.56 -22.21 3.21
CA ILE A 95 5.89 -22.35 2.60
C ILE A 95 6.91 -22.82 3.64
N LEU A 96 6.88 -22.25 4.85
CA LEU A 96 7.78 -22.63 5.94
C LEU A 96 7.60 -24.10 6.32
N HIS A 97 6.35 -24.56 6.41
CA HIS A 97 6.03 -25.96 6.71
C HIS A 97 6.56 -26.90 5.61
N GLU A 98 6.30 -26.59 4.33
CA GLU A 98 6.80 -27.39 3.21
C GLU A 98 8.33 -27.37 3.11
N ALA A 99 8.97 -26.24 3.39
CA ALA A 99 10.43 -26.11 3.38
C ALA A 99 11.07 -26.98 4.46
N VAL A 100 10.54 -26.97 5.69
CA VAL A 100 11.01 -27.82 6.80
C VAL A 100 10.81 -29.31 6.47
N ASN A 101 9.64 -29.68 5.93
CA ASN A 101 9.37 -31.06 5.53
C ASN A 101 10.30 -31.54 4.41
N ALA A 102 10.67 -30.64 3.49
CA ALA A 102 11.55 -30.96 2.38
C ALA A 102 12.99 -31.24 2.81
N PHE A 103 13.48 -30.74 3.95
CA PHE A 103 14.78 -31.17 4.50
C PHE A 103 14.78 -32.64 4.95
N GLY A 104 13.62 -33.16 5.38
CA GLY A 104 13.47 -34.56 5.83
C GLY A 104 13.20 -35.55 4.68
N ARG A 105 12.81 -35.07 3.50
CA ARG A 105 12.64 -35.89 2.31
C ARG A 105 13.99 -35.92 1.58
N ALA A 106 14.54 -37.11 1.31
CA ALA A 106 15.62 -37.27 0.34
C ALA A 106 15.04 -37.00 -1.06
N ALA A 107 14.84 -35.73 -1.39
CA ALA A 107 14.28 -35.35 -2.67
C ALA A 107 15.34 -35.61 -3.75
N VAL A 108 15.07 -36.59 -4.61
CA VAL A 108 15.61 -36.59 -5.97
C VAL A 108 14.85 -35.49 -6.69
N ALA A 109 15.23 -34.25 -6.42
CA ALA A 109 14.65 -33.13 -7.10
C ALA A 109 15.23 -33.20 -8.53
N ASP A 110 14.42 -33.70 -9.45
CA ASP A 110 14.60 -33.48 -10.88
C ASP A 110 13.93 -32.13 -11.14
N TRP A 111 14.70 -31.06 -10.95
CA TRP A 111 14.27 -29.68 -11.23
C TRP A 111 14.33 -29.56 -12.74
N GLY A 112 13.44 -30.29 -13.41
CA GLY A 112 13.48 -30.50 -14.85
C GLY A 112 13.67 -29.14 -15.51
N THR A 113 14.66 -29.05 -16.41
CA THR A 113 15.00 -27.80 -17.10
C THR A 113 13.77 -27.10 -17.67
N ALA A 114 12.76 -27.89 -18.08
CA ALA A 114 11.44 -27.43 -18.48
C ALA A 114 10.74 -26.55 -17.43
N GLY A 115 10.70 -26.94 -16.16
CA GLY A 115 10.02 -26.16 -15.10
C GLY A 115 10.72 -24.84 -14.79
N LEU A 116 12.06 -24.82 -14.80
CA LEU A 116 12.83 -23.57 -14.68
C LEU A 116 12.60 -22.64 -15.87
N LEU A 117 12.52 -23.18 -17.09
CA LEU A 117 12.22 -22.40 -18.29
C LEU A 117 10.79 -21.84 -18.24
N VAL A 118 9.82 -22.61 -17.74
CA VAL A 118 8.44 -22.13 -17.53
C VAL A 118 8.42 -21.00 -16.50
N ASN A 119 9.15 -21.11 -15.38
CA ASN A 119 9.20 -20.01 -14.41
C ASN A 119 9.95 -18.78 -14.96
N ALA A 120 11.03 -18.99 -15.70
CA ALA A 120 11.73 -17.92 -16.40
C ALA A 120 10.81 -17.19 -17.38
N LEU A 121 9.97 -17.91 -18.12
CA LEU A 121 8.96 -17.33 -19.00
C LEU A 121 7.95 -16.49 -18.20
N ALA A 122 7.44 -17.01 -17.08
CA ALA A 122 6.54 -16.27 -16.19
C ALA A 122 7.18 -14.95 -15.70
N MET A 123 8.43 -15.01 -15.25
CA MET A 123 9.21 -13.85 -14.83
C MET A 123 9.42 -12.85 -15.97
N VAL A 124 9.75 -13.30 -17.18
CA VAL A 124 9.91 -12.42 -18.36
C VAL A 124 8.60 -11.73 -18.73
N LEU A 125 7.47 -12.45 -18.67
CA LEU A 125 6.14 -11.85 -18.90
C LEU A 125 5.82 -10.79 -17.85
N ASN A 126 6.03 -11.08 -16.56
CA ASN A 126 5.86 -10.10 -15.49
C ASN A 126 6.75 -8.88 -15.68
N LEU A 127 8.01 -9.08 -16.04
CA LEU A 127 8.97 -8.00 -16.27
C LEU A 127 8.58 -7.13 -17.47
N ALA A 128 8.18 -7.76 -18.58
CA ALA A 128 7.70 -7.05 -19.76
C ALA A 128 6.48 -6.21 -19.43
N TRP A 129 5.52 -6.79 -18.69
CA TRP A 129 4.30 -6.11 -18.29
C TRP A 129 4.56 -4.97 -17.29
N ALA A 130 5.43 -5.19 -16.30
CA ALA A 130 5.85 -4.18 -15.34
C ALA A 130 6.42 -2.94 -16.04
N ARG A 131 7.29 -3.13 -17.04
CA ARG A 131 7.85 -2.02 -17.84
C ARG A 131 6.78 -1.29 -18.65
N VAL A 132 5.81 -2.01 -19.22
CA VAL A 132 4.67 -1.39 -19.92
C VAL A 132 3.85 -0.53 -18.95
N LEU A 133 3.53 -1.04 -17.76
CA LEU A 133 2.77 -0.33 -16.74
C LEU A 133 3.51 0.91 -16.20
N LEU A 134 4.81 0.80 -15.93
CA LEU A 134 5.62 1.94 -15.47
C LEU A 134 5.71 3.05 -16.53
N ALA A 135 5.96 2.68 -17.79
CA ALA A 135 6.01 3.64 -18.90
C ALA A 135 4.64 4.29 -19.15
N ALA A 136 3.57 3.49 -19.13
CA ALA A 136 2.21 4.00 -19.29
C ALA A 136 1.76 4.85 -18.10
N GLY A 137 2.14 4.48 -16.87
CA GLY A 137 1.84 5.21 -15.64
C GLY A 137 2.43 6.62 -15.64
N GLY A 138 3.69 6.76 -16.07
CA GLY A 138 4.31 8.07 -16.28
C GLY A 138 3.63 8.89 -17.38
N ARG A 139 3.35 8.28 -18.54
CA ARG A 139 2.72 8.95 -19.69
C ARG A 139 1.29 9.39 -19.41
N LEU A 140 0.48 8.53 -18.83
CA LEU A 140 -0.93 8.77 -18.52
C LEU A 140 -1.12 9.49 -17.17
N LYS A 141 -0.01 9.82 -16.48
CA LYS A 141 -0.01 10.39 -15.12
C LYS A 141 -0.94 9.63 -14.18
N SER A 142 -0.93 8.30 -14.27
CA SER A 142 -1.80 7.42 -13.49
C SER A 142 -1.03 6.82 -12.32
N PRO A 143 -1.34 7.22 -11.07
CA PRO A 143 -0.72 6.64 -9.88
C PRO A 143 -0.99 5.13 -9.77
N ALA A 144 -2.19 4.69 -10.13
CA ALA A 144 -2.60 3.28 -10.11
C ALA A 144 -1.75 2.40 -11.04
N LEU A 145 -1.55 2.81 -12.30
CA LEU A 145 -0.70 2.05 -13.24
C LEU A 145 0.76 2.05 -12.78
N SER A 146 1.24 3.16 -12.23
CA SER A 146 2.61 3.26 -11.70
C SER A 146 2.82 2.37 -10.47
N ALA A 147 1.84 2.31 -9.57
CA ALA A 147 1.86 1.45 -8.39
C ALA A 147 1.83 -0.03 -8.80
N GLY A 148 0.91 -0.42 -9.70
CA GLY A 148 0.85 -1.78 -10.23
C GLY A 148 2.16 -2.19 -10.91
N GLY A 149 2.75 -1.31 -11.73
CA GLY A 149 4.05 -1.59 -12.37
C GLY A 149 5.21 -1.77 -11.38
N ARG A 150 5.23 -1.03 -10.27
CA ARG A 150 6.23 -1.21 -9.20
C ARG A 150 6.02 -2.52 -8.45
N HIS A 151 4.77 -2.88 -8.16
CA HIS A 151 4.43 -4.14 -7.51
C HIS A 151 4.89 -5.34 -8.35
N LEU A 152 4.55 -5.38 -9.64
CA LEU A 152 5.05 -6.43 -10.54
C LEU A 152 6.59 -6.46 -10.65
N MET A 153 7.26 -5.31 -10.54
CA MET A 153 8.72 -5.28 -10.53
C MET A 153 9.29 -5.90 -9.26
N SER A 154 8.63 -5.74 -8.12
CA SER A 154 8.99 -6.41 -6.87
C SER A 154 8.91 -7.93 -7.03
N ASP A 155 7.79 -8.43 -7.58
CA ASP A 155 7.61 -9.86 -7.87
C ASP A 155 8.70 -10.40 -8.81
N VAL A 156 9.13 -9.61 -9.80
CA VAL A 156 10.22 -10.03 -10.69
C VAL A 156 11.53 -10.21 -9.92
N TRP A 157 11.84 -9.33 -8.98
CA TRP A 157 13.06 -9.45 -8.18
C TRP A 157 13.03 -10.66 -7.23
N THR A 158 11.87 -10.95 -6.62
CA THR A 158 11.71 -12.14 -5.78
C THR A 158 11.80 -13.42 -6.61
N SER A 159 11.08 -13.51 -7.75
CA SER A 159 11.17 -14.65 -8.67
C SER A 159 12.58 -14.83 -9.25
N ALA A 160 13.30 -13.73 -9.55
CA ALA A 160 14.67 -13.78 -10.03
C ALA A 160 15.64 -14.34 -8.97
N GLY A 161 15.46 -13.95 -7.70
CA GLY A 161 16.23 -14.48 -6.58
C GLY A 161 16.03 -15.98 -6.41
N VAL A 162 14.77 -16.44 -6.46
CA VAL A 162 14.42 -17.86 -6.46
C VAL A 162 15.10 -18.57 -7.63
N LEU A 163 14.87 -18.12 -8.86
CA LEU A 163 15.39 -18.77 -10.07
C LEU A 163 16.93 -18.85 -10.08
N ALA A 164 17.62 -17.79 -9.68
CA ALA A 164 19.08 -17.79 -9.56
C ALA A 164 19.54 -18.83 -8.52
N GLY A 165 18.88 -18.90 -7.37
CA GLY A 165 19.16 -19.90 -6.36
C GLY A 165 18.92 -21.34 -6.85
N LEU A 166 17.85 -21.58 -7.62
CA LEU A 166 17.58 -22.90 -8.19
C LEU A 166 18.62 -23.30 -9.25
N VAL A 167 19.08 -22.37 -10.07
CA VAL A 167 20.16 -22.62 -11.05
C VAL A 167 21.46 -22.98 -10.34
N LEU A 168 21.78 -22.31 -9.23
CA LEU A 168 22.94 -22.65 -8.40
C LEU A 168 22.80 -24.04 -7.76
N ALA A 169 21.59 -24.42 -7.35
CA ALA A 169 21.30 -25.76 -6.83
C ALA A 169 21.54 -26.85 -7.88
N LEU A 170 21.09 -26.62 -9.11
CA LEU A 170 21.36 -27.51 -10.24
C LEU A 170 22.85 -27.62 -10.57
N ALA A 171 23.57 -26.50 -10.57
CA ALA A 171 25.00 -26.49 -10.90
C ALA A 171 25.88 -27.14 -9.83
N SER A 172 25.50 -27.00 -8.55
CA SER A 172 26.24 -27.58 -7.41
C SER A 172 25.82 -29.01 -7.07
N GLY A 173 24.64 -29.44 -7.50
CA GLY A 173 24.02 -30.72 -7.10
C GLY A 173 23.51 -30.73 -5.67
N TRP A 174 23.52 -29.59 -4.96
CA TRP A 174 23.08 -29.50 -3.57
C TRP A 174 21.57 -29.34 -3.49
N THR A 175 20.86 -30.45 -3.37
CA THR A 175 19.39 -30.49 -3.27
C THR A 175 18.85 -29.71 -2.07
N VAL A 176 19.65 -29.57 -1.01
CA VAL A 176 19.33 -28.79 0.21
C VAL A 176 19.15 -27.30 -0.07
N LEU A 177 19.63 -26.80 -1.22
CA LEU A 177 19.44 -25.38 -1.57
C LEU A 177 17.98 -25.03 -1.85
N ASP A 178 17.13 -25.94 -2.34
CA ASP A 178 15.69 -25.67 -2.55
C ASP A 178 14.99 -25.30 -1.23
N PRO A 179 14.98 -26.19 -0.20
CA PRO A 179 14.30 -25.88 1.04
C PRO A 179 14.96 -24.71 1.79
N LEU A 180 16.27 -24.48 1.63
CA LEU A 180 16.95 -23.33 2.23
C LEU A 180 16.53 -22.00 1.58
N LEU A 181 16.41 -21.97 0.25
CA LEU A 181 15.91 -20.79 -0.47
C LEU A 181 14.44 -20.54 -0.14
N ALA A 182 13.61 -21.59 -0.14
CA ALA A 182 12.22 -21.48 0.25
C ALA A 182 12.06 -20.94 1.69
N LEU A 183 12.91 -21.40 2.62
CA LEU A 183 12.95 -20.90 3.99
C LEU A 183 13.30 -19.41 4.06
N LEU A 184 14.35 -18.99 3.35
CA LEU A 184 14.78 -17.58 3.29
C LEU A 184 13.66 -16.69 2.74
N VAL A 185 13.03 -17.12 1.64
CA VAL A 185 11.91 -16.43 1.01
C VAL A 185 10.71 -16.37 1.94
N ALA A 186 10.35 -17.47 2.60
CA ALA A 186 9.24 -17.50 3.56
C ALA A 186 9.44 -16.51 4.72
N VAL A 187 10.66 -16.41 5.27
CA VAL A 187 10.98 -15.43 6.33
C VAL A 187 10.85 -14.00 5.82
N ASN A 188 11.31 -13.72 4.59
CA ASN A 188 11.15 -12.41 3.99
C ASN A 188 9.66 -12.07 3.77
N ILE A 189 8.88 -13.01 3.24
CA ILE A 189 7.43 -12.86 3.03
C ILE A 189 6.70 -12.63 4.38
N LEU A 190 7.07 -13.36 5.44
CA LEU A 190 6.52 -13.12 6.80
C LEU A 190 6.78 -11.70 7.28
N ARG A 191 7.99 -11.18 7.07
CA ARG A 191 8.34 -9.80 7.42
C ARG A 191 7.50 -8.80 6.65
N GLU A 192 7.33 -8.99 5.34
CA GLU A 192 6.48 -8.11 4.52
C GLU A 192 5.02 -8.16 4.98
N GLY A 193 4.46 -9.36 5.20
CA GLY A 193 3.11 -9.53 5.74
C GLY A 193 2.91 -8.84 7.09
N TRP A 194 3.88 -8.95 8.00
CA TRP A 194 3.85 -8.25 9.29
C TRP A 194 3.88 -6.73 9.12
N LEU A 195 4.73 -6.19 8.24
CA LEU A 195 4.80 -4.75 7.97
C LEU A 195 3.49 -4.21 7.38
N VAL A 196 2.86 -4.95 6.48
CA VAL A 196 1.53 -4.62 5.92
C VAL A 196 0.47 -4.59 7.03
N ILE A 197 0.43 -5.59 7.90
CA ILE A 197 -0.51 -5.62 9.04
C ILE A 197 -0.24 -4.44 9.98
N ALA A 198 1.01 -4.24 10.41
CA ALA A 198 1.37 -3.22 11.39
C ALA A 198 1.06 -1.80 10.89
N SER A 199 1.38 -1.51 9.63
CA SER A 199 1.06 -0.22 9.01
C SER A 199 -0.45 0.01 8.90
N SER A 200 -1.23 -1.02 8.58
CA SER A 200 -2.69 -0.94 8.46
C SER A 200 -3.38 -0.78 9.81
N VAL A 201 -2.91 -1.49 10.84
CA VAL A 201 -3.39 -1.35 12.22
C VAL A 201 -3.08 0.06 12.76
N ASN A 202 -1.89 0.59 12.49
CA ASN A 202 -1.57 1.98 12.82
C ASN A 202 -2.54 2.96 12.14
N GLY A 203 -2.90 2.73 10.88
CA GLY A 203 -3.92 3.53 10.17
C GLY A 203 -5.29 3.52 10.85
N LEU A 204 -5.67 2.43 11.53
CA LEU A 204 -6.92 2.37 12.30
C LEU A 204 -6.89 3.20 13.59
N MET A 205 -5.70 3.42 14.16
CA MET A 205 -5.46 4.15 15.42
C MET A 205 -5.34 5.68 15.25
N ASP A 206 -5.91 6.24 14.16
CA ASP A 206 -5.92 7.68 13.89
C ASP A 206 -4.52 8.32 13.90
N THR A 207 -3.60 7.70 13.13
CA THR A 207 -2.23 8.18 12.97
C THR A 207 -2.21 9.61 12.40
N ALA A 208 -1.31 10.43 12.94
CA ALA A 208 -1.10 11.81 12.51
C ALA A 208 -0.77 11.93 11.02
N ALA A 209 -1.06 13.10 10.44
CA ALA A 209 -0.67 13.41 9.08
C ALA A 209 0.87 13.33 8.93
N PRO A 210 1.38 12.88 7.76
CA PRO A 210 2.81 12.93 7.47
C PRO A 210 3.40 14.32 7.72
N GLU A 211 4.65 14.35 8.17
CA GLU A 211 5.34 15.59 8.55
C GLU A 211 5.30 16.68 7.47
N ALA A 212 5.38 16.29 6.19
CA ALA A 212 5.29 17.23 5.07
C ALA A 212 3.90 17.88 4.94
N GLU A 213 2.82 17.12 5.16
CA GLU A 213 1.45 17.64 5.18
C GLU A 213 1.22 18.50 6.41
N ARG A 214 1.69 18.05 7.57
CA ARG A 214 1.60 18.81 8.82
C ARG A 214 2.26 20.19 8.69
N ARG A 215 3.48 20.27 8.17
CA ARG A 215 4.17 21.56 7.93
C ARG A 215 3.40 22.47 6.99
N LYS A 216 2.79 21.90 5.95
CA LYS A 216 1.97 22.64 5.00
C LYS A 216 0.71 23.23 5.67
N ILE A 217 0.08 22.46 6.56
CA ILE A 217 -1.07 22.91 7.37
C ILE A 217 -0.64 24.07 8.27
N GLU A 218 0.46 23.92 9.00
CA GLU A 218 1.00 24.96 9.89
C GLU A 218 1.33 26.25 9.14
N GLU A 219 1.93 26.16 7.94
CA GLU A 219 2.24 27.32 7.10
C GLU A 219 0.96 28.05 6.64
N ILE A 220 -0.08 27.30 6.23
CA ILE A 220 -1.36 27.88 5.81
C ILE A 220 -2.05 28.60 6.97
N ILE A 221 -2.12 27.95 8.13
CA ILE A 221 -2.70 28.53 9.35
C ILE A 221 -1.98 29.83 9.70
N HIS A 222 -0.64 29.81 9.70
CA HIS A 222 0.17 30.97 10.03
C HIS A 222 -0.01 32.13 9.03
N ARG A 223 -0.24 31.86 7.75
CA ARG A 223 -0.45 32.89 6.72
C ARG A 223 -1.88 33.44 6.68
N MET A 224 -2.88 32.58 6.86
CA MET A 224 -4.28 32.91 6.64
C MET A 224 -5.01 33.33 7.93
N GLY A 225 -4.49 32.96 9.10
CA GLY A 225 -5.10 33.27 10.40
C GLY A 225 -4.92 34.72 10.88
N SER A 226 -4.70 35.68 9.97
CA SER A 226 -4.53 37.07 10.36
C SER A 226 -5.77 37.59 11.09
N GLY A 227 -5.56 38.20 12.26
CA GLY A 227 -6.63 38.59 13.18
C GLY A 227 -6.90 37.58 14.31
N ALA A 228 -6.39 36.35 14.23
CA ALA A 228 -6.33 35.45 15.39
C ALA A 228 -5.07 35.71 16.22
N LEU A 229 -5.21 35.62 17.54
CA LEU A 229 -4.11 35.81 18.49
C LEU A 229 -3.17 34.61 18.52
N GLN A 230 -3.73 33.40 18.38
CA GLN A 230 -2.98 32.15 18.43
C GLN A 230 -3.79 30.98 17.85
N VAL A 231 -3.11 29.96 17.34
CA VAL A 231 -3.65 28.62 17.09
C VAL A 231 -2.88 27.59 17.90
N HIS A 232 -3.59 26.71 18.60
CA HIS A 232 -2.98 25.65 19.42
C HIS A 232 -3.77 24.32 19.28
N ASP A 233 -3.27 23.26 19.92
CA ASP A 233 -3.84 21.91 19.89
C ASP A 233 -4.14 21.37 18.47
N LEU A 234 -3.20 21.60 17.54
CA LEU A 234 -3.33 21.10 16.17
C LEU A 234 -3.26 19.57 16.16
N LYS A 235 -4.42 18.95 15.98
CA LYS A 235 -4.61 17.52 15.81
C LYS A 235 -4.87 17.22 14.33
N THR A 236 -4.19 16.21 13.84
CA THR A 236 -4.42 15.67 12.51
C THR A 236 -4.57 14.17 12.61
N ARG A 237 -5.42 13.59 11.76
CA ARG A 237 -5.50 12.14 11.60
C ARG A 237 -5.83 11.80 10.15
N ARG A 238 -5.21 10.75 9.61
CA ARG A 238 -5.60 10.18 8.31
C ARG A 238 -6.48 8.96 8.51
N ALA A 239 -7.54 8.88 7.71
CA ALA A 239 -8.34 7.68 7.55
C ALA A 239 -8.50 7.40 6.05
N GLY A 240 -7.73 6.45 5.52
CA GLY A 240 -7.66 6.20 4.08
C GLY A 240 -7.26 7.47 3.34
N GLN A 241 -8.09 7.89 2.39
CA GLN A 241 -7.86 9.14 1.64
C GLN A 241 -8.25 10.40 2.41
N ALA A 242 -9.11 10.32 3.42
CA ALA A 242 -9.57 11.49 4.17
C ALA A 242 -8.51 11.97 5.18
N LEU A 243 -8.35 13.28 5.26
CA LEU A 243 -7.50 13.95 6.23
C LEU A 243 -8.39 14.79 7.15
N PHE A 244 -8.38 14.50 8.44
CA PHE A 244 -9.10 15.30 9.43
C PHE A 244 -8.12 16.23 10.14
N ILE A 245 -8.50 17.50 10.25
CA ILE A 245 -7.70 18.56 10.86
C ILE A 245 -8.59 19.25 11.89
N GLU A 246 -8.14 19.25 13.14
CA GLU A 246 -8.86 19.85 14.26
C GLU A 246 -7.88 20.72 15.03
N PHE A 247 -8.26 21.96 15.32
CA PHE A 247 -7.45 22.85 16.14
C PHE A 247 -8.28 23.95 16.79
N HIS A 248 -7.69 24.59 17.79
CA HIS A 248 -8.27 25.74 18.46
C HIS A 248 -7.68 27.04 17.93
N MET A 249 -8.52 28.03 17.69
CA MET A 249 -8.14 29.36 17.24
C MET A 249 -8.56 30.39 18.27
N VAL A 250 -7.58 31.01 18.91
CA VAL A 250 -7.78 32.04 19.92
C VAL A 250 -7.94 33.41 19.25
N VAL A 251 -8.99 34.13 19.60
CA VAL A 251 -9.30 35.49 19.13
C VAL A 251 -9.58 36.43 20.32
N ASP A 252 -9.66 37.74 20.04
CA ASP A 252 -10.11 38.74 21.01
C ASP A 252 -11.54 38.41 21.50
N GLY A 253 -11.78 38.46 22.81
CA GLY A 253 -13.07 38.11 23.40
C GLY A 253 -14.22 39.05 23.02
N ALA A 254 -13.92 40.26 22.56
CA ALA A 254 -14.89 41.21 22.02
C ALA A 254 -15.14 41.03 20.51
N MET A 255 -14.41 40.14 19.84
CA MET A 255 -14.61 39.83 18.43
C MET A 255 -16.01 39.22 18.22
N THR A 256 -16.77 39.78 17.27
CA THR A 256 -18.08 39.22 16.93
C THR A 256 -17.92 37.82 16.32
N VAL A 257 -18.90 36.94 16.56
CA VAL A 257 -18.95 35.59 15.95
C VAL A 257 -18.80 35.64 14.42
N ARG A 258 -19.37 36.67 13.78
CA ARG A 258 -19.24 36.87 12.33
C ARG A 258 -17.79 37.11 11.90
N ALA A 259 -17.06 37.94 12.64
CA ALA A 259 -15.67 38.27 12.32
C ALA A 259 -14.76 37.06 12.54
N SER A 260 -14.92 36.34 13.65
CA SER A 260 -14.14 35.13 13.92
C SER A 260 -14.45 34.02 12.91
N HIS A 261 -15.71 33.85 12.52
CA HIS A 261 -16.10 32.89 11.48
C HIS A 261 -15.48 33.23 10.12
N GLY A 262 -15.35 34.51 9.77
CA GLY A 262 -14.66 34.93 8.56
C GLY A 262 -13.18 34.52 8.52
N ILE A 263 -12.49 34.51 9.69
CA ILE A 263 -11.12 33.98 9.79
C ILE A 263 -11.12 32.47 9.58
N CYS A 264 -12.06 31.75 10.20
CA CYS A 264 -12.22 30.31 9.99
C CYS A 264 -12.41 29.98 8.50
N ASP A 265 -13.33 30.66 7.81
CA ASP A 265 -13.62 30.47 6.39
C ASP A 265 -12.36 30.61 5.52
N LEU A 266 -11.54 31.65 5.78
CA LEU A 266 -10.29 31.87 5.05
C LEU A 266 -9.29 30.73 5.24
N ILE A 267 -9.16 30.22 6.47
CA ILE A 267 -8.28 29.09 6.77
C ILE A 267 -8.83 27.80 6.14
N GLU A 268 -10.13 27.53 6.28
CA GLU A 268 -10.78 26.35 5.72
C GLU A 268 -10.67 26.28 4.20
N ILE A 269 -10.93 27.38 3.50
CA ILE A 269 -10.80 27.48 2.04
C ILE A 269 -9.34 27.21 1.64
N ALA A 270 -8.38 27.88 2.29
CA ALA A 270 -6.97 27.70 1.96
C ALA A 270 -6.46 26.28 2.23
N LEU A 271 -6.94 25.63 3.29
CA LEU A 271 -6.63 24.24 3.59
C LEU A 271 -7.25 23.30 2.56
N ARG A 272 -8.52 23.47 2.18
CA ARG A 272 -9.19 22.66 1.16
C ARG A 272 -8.58 22.82 -0.24
N ASP A 273 -8.18 24.04 -0.61
CA ASP A 273 -7.51 24.30 -1.89
C ASP A 273 -6.14 23.60 -1.96
N ALA A 274 -5.43 23.56 -0.84
CA ALA A 274 -4.10 22.98 -0.75
C ALA A 274 -4.10 21.46 -0.51
N LEU A 275 -5.14 20.94 0.15
CA LEU A 275 -5.36 19.56 0.56
C LEU A 275 -6.85 19.23 0.32
N PRO A 276 -7.25 18.86 -0.91
CA PRO A 276 -8.66 18.63 -1.28
C PRO A 276 -9.40 17.60 -0.43
N GLU A 277 -8.67 16.67 0.19
CA GLU A 277 -9.19 15.65 1.10
C GLU A 277 -9.40 16.11 2.55
N ALA A 278 -9.09 17.37 2.87
CA ALA A 278 -9.11 17.89 4.22
C ALA A 278 -10.54 18.19 4.71
N GLN A 279 -10.89 17.61 5.86
CA GLN A 279 -12.06 17.95 6.67
C GLN A 279 -11.56 18.71 7.90
N VAL A 280 -11.92 19.98 7.99
CA VAL A 280 -11.39 20.91 8.99
C VAL A 280 -12.47 21.25 10.00
N VAL A 281 -12.13 21.21 11.28
CA VAL A 281 -12.95 21.73 12.38
C VAL A 281 -12.11 22.72 13.18
N ILE A 282 -12.60 23.95 13.27
CA ILE A 282 -11.92 25.03 14.01
C ILE A 282 -12.78 25.40 15.21
N HIS A 283 -12.24 25.20 16.41
CA HIS A 283 -12.89 25.66 17.64
C HIS A 283 -12.38 27.06 18.00
N VAL A 284 -13.27 28.04 18.02
CA VAL A 284 -12.91 29.43 18.33
C VAL A 284 -12.93 29.64 19.84
N GLU A 285 -11.84 30.19 20.38
CA GLU A 285 -11.67 30.43 21.80
C GLU A 285 -11.30 31.90 22.08
N PRO A 286 -11.67 32.45 23.25
CA PRO A 286 -11.28 33.80 23.67
C PRO A 286 -9.86 33.85 24.24
N GLU A 287 -9.28 35.05 24.30
CA GLU A 287 -7.90 35.36 24.74
C GLU A 287 -7.41 34.72 26.05
N HIS A 288 -8.28 34.40 27.01
CA HIS A 288 -7.86 33.74 28.26
C HIS A 288 -7.47 32.26 28.07
N LYS A 289 -7.63 31.73 26.86
CA LYS A 289 -7.21 30.38 26.45
C LYS A 289 -5.86 30.34 25.74
N LEU A 290 -5.12 31.45 25.71
CA LEU A 290 -3.76 31.45 25.16
C LEU A 290 -2.87 30.43 25.89
N GLU A 291 -2.17 29.61 25.12
CA GLU A 291 -1.23 28.61 25.61
C GLU A 291 0.23 29.03 25.36
N PRO A 292 1.20 28.56 26.18
CA PRO A 292 2.62 28.84 25.95
C PRO A 292 3.14 28.32 24.61
N ALA A 293 2.57 27.20 24.12
CA ALA A 293 2.98 26.51 22.91
C ALA A 293 1.87 26.59 21.85
N GLY A 294 1.79 27.72 21.15
CA GLY A 294 0.85 27.90 20.04
C GLY A 294 1.45 28.68 18.88
N ILE A 295 0.97 28.41 17.68
CA ILE A 295 1.32 29.09 16.44
C ILE A 295 0.72 30.49 16.49
N LYS A 296 1.53 31.53 16.32
CA LYS A 296 1.05 32.91 16.20
C LYS A 296 0.88 33.26 14.73
N PRO A 297 -0.34 33.46 14.23
CA PRO A 297 -0.55 33.88 12.84
C PRO A 297 0.08 35.24 12.54
N ARG A 298 0.36 35.51 11.27
CA ARG A 298 0.97 36.77 10.80
C ARG A 298 -0.03 37.90 10.56
#